data_AF-A0A2D9Q510-F1
#
_entry.id   AF-A0A2D9Q510-F1
#
_cell.length_a   1.000
_cell.length_b   1.000
_cell.length_c   1.000
_cell.angle_alpha   90.00
_cell.angle_beta   90.00
_cell.angle_gamma   90.00
#
_symmetry.space_group_name_H-M   'P 1'
#
loop_
_entity.id
_entity.type
_entity.pdbx_description
1 polymer ?
#
loop_
_entity_poly.entity_id
_entity_poly.type
_entity_poly.pdbx_seq_one_letter_code
_entity_poly.pdbx_strand_id
1 'polypeptide(L)'
;MPEAEAELVEGWWTEYGGMRFGMLFMAEYIRTYAACFLFTHFFLGGWHLPFQGTLASVIGGTAVGLFPGAIMTLVKSWLVFLIVFVWARFALARIRTDQILEFGWRMLLPLSVLQVVLALVYRLYLFNPEGMAAKDDATGGMAWDAFGIPFFVPVLTTAFWLGVFFIYLNDEDKSVNQERMFHVHTDKPAGTVTPGQE
;
A
#
# COMPACT_ATOMS: atom_id res chain seq x y z
N MET A 1 15.28 10.24 -1.35
CA MET A 1 15.13 11.53 -2.08
C MET A 1 16.46 12.28 -2.00
N PRO A 2 17.36 12.08 -2.98
CA PRO A 2 18.57 12.89 -3.18
C PRO A 2 18.32 14.12 -4.07
N GLU A 3 17.08 14.36 -4.51
CA GLU A 3 16.72 15.45 -5.44
C GLU A 3 16.54 16.82 -4.78
N ALA A 4 16.69 16.92 -3.46
CA ALA A 4 16.39 18.13 -2.70
C ALA A 4 17.54 18.61 -1.81
N GLU A 5 18.72 17.99 -1.93
CA GLU A 5 20.00 18.67 -1.70
C GLU A 5 20.31 19.64 -2.88
N ALA A 6 19.41 19.67 -3.87
CA ALA A 6 19.49 20.41 -5.13
C ALA A 6 19.09 21.89 -5.05
N GLU A 7 19.07 22.51 -3.87
CA GLU A 7 19.20 23.97 -3.86
C GLU A 7 20.59 24.44 -4.36
N LEU A 8 21.54 23.50 -4.60
CA LEU A 8 22.88 23.74 -5.12
C LEU A 8 23.36 22.82 -6.28
N VAL A 9 22.48 22.35 -7.19
CA VAL A 9 22.73 21.43 -8.34
C VAL A 9 22.05 20.06 -8.11
N GLU A 10 21.42 19.49 -9.14
CA GLU A 10 20.64 18.23 -9.17
C GLU A 10 21.44 16.97 -8.73
N GLY A 11 21.90 16.94 -7.49
CA GLY A 11 22.52 15.81 -6.78
C GLY A 11 23.49 14.97 -7.61
N TRP A 12 23.45 13.65 -7.38
CA TRP A 12 24.27 12.68 -8.11
C TRP A 12 23.85 12.50 -9.58
N TRP A 13 22.67 12.99 -9.98
CA TRP A 13 22.13 12.80 -11.33
C TRP A 13 22.87 13.66 -12.37
N THR A 14 23.33 14.85 -12.00
CA THR A 14 24.07 15.74 -12.91
C THR A 14 25.48 15.28 -13.25
N GLU A 15 26.05 14.37 -12.47
CA GLU A 15 27.41 13.88 -12.69
C GLU A 15 27.49 12.85 -13.81
N TYR A 16 26.36 12.24 -14.18
CA TYR A 16 26.30 11.17 -15.17
C TYR A 16 25.53 11.63 -16.41
N GLY A 17 26.22 11.68 -17.56
CA GLY A 17 25.63 11.99 -18.87
C GLY A 17 25.50 10.79 -19.81
N GLY A 18 24.71 10.95 -20.87
CA GLY A 18 24.64 10.02 -22.00
C GLY A 18 24.17 8.60 -21.61
N MET A 19 24.98 7.58 -21.94
CA MET A 19 24.61 6.18 -21.70
C MET A 19 24.60 5.82 -20.20
N ARG A 20 25.45 6.45 -19.39
CA ARG A 20 25.48 6.20 -17.94
C ARG A 20 24.21 6.68 -17.27
N PHE A 21 23.72 7.86 -17.66
CA PHE A 21 22.42 8.37 -17.26
C PHE A 21 21.27 7.41 -17.60
N GLY A 22 21.26 6.90 -18.84
CA GLY A 22 20.25 5.92 -19.29
C GLY A 22 20.25 4.63 -18.45
N MET A 23 21.43 4.10 -18.11
CA MET A 23 21.54 2.91 -17.26
C MET A 23 21.06 3.15 -15.83
N LEU A 24 21.34 4.32 -15.26
CA LEU A 24 20.88 4.69 -13.93
C LEU A 24 19.35 4.84 -13.87
N PHE A 25 18.75 5.45 -14.89
CA PHE A 25 17.29 5.50 -14.99
C PHE A 25 16.68 4.12 -15.17
N MET A 26 17.24 3.30 -16.05
CA MET A 26 16.78 1.93 -16.24
C MET A 26 16.85 1.14 -14.91
N ALA A 27 17.93 1.28 -14.15
CA ALA A 27 18.09 0.60 -12.87
C ALA A 27 17.03 1.03 -11.83
N GLU A 28 16.70 2.32 -11.76
CA GLU A 28 15.67 2.83 -10.84
C GLU A 28 14.27 2.31 -11.22
N TYR A 29 13.94 2.31 -12.53
CA TYR A 29 12.67 1.76 -13.01
C TYR A 29 12.59 0.24 -12.84
N ILE A 30 13.69 -0.49 -13.02
CA ILE A 30 13.73 -1.94 -12.77
C ILE A 30 13.54 -2.23 -11.28
N ARG A 31 14.20 -1.47 -10.39
CA ARG A 31 14.06 -1.62 -8.93
C ARG A 31 12.62 -1.39 -8.49
N THR A 32 11.99 -0.32 -8.97
CA THR A 32 10.58 -0.02 -8.65
C THR A 32 9.62 -1.08 -9.22
N TYR A 33 9.86 -1.57 -10.44
CA TYR A 33 9.07 -2.66 -11.01
C TYR A 33 9.26 -3.99 -10.27
N ALA A 34 10.47 -4.31 -9.83
CA ALA A 34 10.74 -5.49 -9.01
C ALA A 34 9.99 -5.45 -7.66
N ALA A 35 9.89 -4.28 -7.03
CA ALA A 35 9.08 -4.09 -5.82
C ALA A 35 7.59 -4.35 -6.10
N CYS A 36 7.06 -3.87 -7.23
CA CYS A 36 5.69 -4.18 -7.65
C CYS A 36 5.48 -5.67 -7.88
N PHE A 37 6.46 -6.34 -8.49
CA PHE A 37 6.42 -7.78 -8.73
C PHE A 37 6.36 -8.59 -7.42
N LEU A 38 7.18 -8.24 -6.43
CA LEU A 38 7.14 -8.85 -5.10
C LEU A 38 5.81 -8.58 -4.39
N PHE A 39 5.28 -7.36 -4.49
CA PHE A 39 3.99 -7.01 -3.91
C PHE A 39 2.85 -7.85 -4.51
N THR A 40 2.83 -8.00 -5.84
CA THR A 40 1.87 -8.87 -6.51
C THR A 40 1.97 -10.33 -6.07
N HIS A 41 3.19 -10.79 -5.76
CA HIS A 41 3.40 -12.15 -5.29
C HIS A 41 2.82 -12.38 -3.89
N PHE A 42 3.16 -11.52 -2.95
CA PHE A 42 2.78 -11.71 -1.55
C PHE A 42 1.33 -11.38 -1.27
N PHE A 43 0.76 -10.37 -1.95
CA PHE A 43 -0.57 -9.86 -1.61
C PHE A 43 -1.65 -10.18 -2.65
N LEU A 44 -1.31 -10.34 -3.93
CA LEU A 44 -2.28 -10.54 -5.03
C LEU A 44 -2.32 -11.98 -5.57
N GLY A 45 -1.81 -12.94 -4.79
CA GLY A 45 -1.87 -14.38 -5.10
C GLY A 45 -1.01 -14.81 -6.29
N GLY A 46 -0.03 -14.00 -6.69
CA GLY A 46 0.96 -14.34 -7.73
C GLY A 46 0.34 -14.92 -9.00
N TRP A 47 0.65 -16.19 -9.27
CA TRP A 47 0.27 -16.96 -10.46
C TRP A 47 -1.22 -17.32 -10.55
N HIS A 48 -1.96 -17.25 -9.45
CA HIS A 48 -3.38 -17.62 -9.45
C HIS A 48 -4.24 -16.53 -10.08
N LEU A 49 -5.26 -16.93 -10.85
CA LEU A 49 -6.30 -15.97 -11.26
C LEU A 49 -7.14 -15.57 -10.04
N PRO A 50 -7.56 -14.30 -9.94
CA PRO A 50 -8.56 -13.91 -8.96
C PRO A 50 -9.81 -14.77 -9.20
N PHE A 51 -10.29 -15.43 -8.13
CA PHE A 51 -11.47 -16.29 -8.19
C PHE A 51 -11.37 -17.45 -9.20
N GLN A 52 -10.19 -18.06 -9.33
CA GLN A 52 -9.93 -19.17 -10.27
C GLN A 52 -11.02 -20.26 -10.23
N GLY A 53 -11.57 -20.56 -9.06
CA GLY A 53 -12.62 -21.55 -8.88
C GLY A 53 -13.99 -21.18 -9.46
N THR A 54 -14.52 -19.98 -9.16
CA THR A 54 -15.79 -19.50 -9.76
C THR A 54 -15.62 -19.04 -11.21
N LEU A 55 -14.41 -18.66 -11.62
CA LEU A 55 -14.14 -18.31 -13.01
C LEU A 55 -14.04 -19.58 -13.87
N ALA A 56 -13.42 -20.66 -13.37
CA ALA A 56 -13.39 -21.95 -14.06
C ALA A 56 -14.78 -22.56 -14.29
N SER A 57 -15.76 -22.30 -13.40
CA SER A 57 -17.14 -22.74 -13.58
C SER A 57 -17.95 -21.90 -14.58
N VAL A 58 -17.58 -20.64 -14.83
CA VAL A 58 -18.30 -19.71 -15.71
C VAL A 58 -17.73 -19.67 -17.14
N ILE A 59 -16.41 -19.66 -17.32
CA ILE A 59 -15.77 -19.56 -18.65
C ILE A 59 -15.24 -20.90 -19.19
N GLY A 60 -15.47 -22.00 -18.47
CA GLY A 60 -14.96 -23.33 -18.82
C GLY A 60 -13.49 -23.49 -18.44
N GLY A 61 -13.18 -24.55 -17.69
CA GLY A 61 -11.85 -24.80 -17.12
C GLY A 61 -10.69 -24.85 -18.14
N THR A 62 -10.98 -25.02 -19.43
CA THR A 62 -9.99 -25.00 -20.52
C THR A 62 -9.46 -23.60 -20.86
N ALA A 63 -10.25 -22.54 -20.70
CA ALA A 63 -9.80 -21.17 -20.93
C ALA A 63 -8.86 -20.67 -19.82
N VAL A 64 -9.05 -21.16 -18.58
CA VAL A 64 -8.22 -20.82 -17.42
C VAL A 64 -6.80 -21.40 -17.52
N GLY A 65 -6.64 -22.58 -18.14
CA GLY A 65 -5.33 -23.17 -18.43
C GLY A 65 -4.60 -22.53 -19.62
N LEU A 66 -5.30 -21.73 -20.44
CA LEU A 66 -4.74 -21.11 -21.64
C LEU A 66 -3.90 -19.87 -21.33
N PHE A 67 -4.15 -19.20 -20.19
CA PHE A 67 -3.33 -18.09 -19.74
C PHE A 67 -2.13 -18.61 -18.95
N PRO A 68 -0.89 -18.44 -19.44
CA PRO A 68 0.29 -18.73 -18.64
C PRO A 68 0.20 -17.85 -17.40
N GLY A 69 0.17 -18.43 -16.21
CA GLY A 69 0.07 -17.65 -14.96
C GLY A 69 1.20 -16.61 -14.84
N ALA A 70 2.33 -16.82 -15.52
CA ALA A 70 3.40 -15.83 -15.65
C ALA A 70 2.92 -14.53 -16.30
N ILE A 71 2.15 -14.60 -17.41
CA ILE A 71 1.59 -13.41 -18.05
C ILE A 71 0.62 -12.71 -17.10
N MET A 72 -0.19 -13.46 -16.35
CA MET A 72 -1.09 -12.88 -15.35
C MET A 72 -0.32 -12.14 -14.25
N THR A 73 0.78 -12.70 -13.76
CA THR A 73 1.63 -12.02 -12.76
C THR A 73 2.22 -10.72 -13.29
N LEU A 74 2.64 -10.70 -14.56
CA LEU A 74 3.20 -9.52 -15.21
C LEU A 74 2.15 -8.43 -15.45
N VAL A 75 0.92 -8.81 -15.81
CA VAL A 75 -0.18 -7.87 -15.98
C VAL A 75 -0.57 -7.27 -14.62
N LYS A 76 -0.68 -8.09 -13.57
CA LYS A 76 -0.97 -7.62 -12.21
C LYS A 76 0.13 -6.68 -11.70
N SER A 77 1.40 -7.03 -11.86
CA SER A 77 2.51 -6.18 -11.43
C SER A 77 2.56 -4.86 -12.19
N TRP A 78 2.24 -4.88 -13.49
CA TRP A 78 2.11 -3.66 -14.30
C TRP A 78 0.94 -2.77 -13.84
N LEU A 79 -0.21 -3.35 -13.48
CA LEU A 79 -1.33 -2.60 -12.90
C LEU A 79 -0.97 -1.98 -11.55
N VAL A 80 -0.27 -2.72 -10.68
CA VAL A 80 0.23 -2.18 -9.41
C VAL A 80 1.20 -1.03 -9.65
N PHE A 81 2.11 -1.15 -10.63
CA PHE A 81 3.01 -0.08 -10.99
C PHE A 81 2.27 1.19 -11.44
N LEU A 82 1.24 1.07 -12.28
CA LEU A 82 0.43 2.22 -12.72
C LEU A 82 -0.37 2.83 -11.57
N ILE A 83 -1.09 2.02 -10.80
CA ILE A 83 -1.99 2.52 -9.75
C ILE A 83 -1.19 3.10 -8.59
N VAL A 84 -0.11 2.44 -8.15
CA VAL A 84 0.64 2.88 -6.98
C VAL A 84 1.67 3.92 -7.38
N PHE A 85 2.56 3.64 -8.33
CA PHE A 85 3.68 4.56 -8.58
C PHE A 85 3.29 5.73 -9.49
N VAL A 86 2.57 5.48 -10.58
CA VAL A 86 2.19 6.56 -11.50
C VAL A 86 1.13 7.46 -10.85
N TRP A 87 0.06 6.88 -10.29
CA TRP A 87 -0.96 7.70 -9.64
C TRP A 87 -0.45 8.37 -8.36
N ALA A 88 0.26 7.68 -7.45
CA ALA A 88 0.73 8.35 -6.22
C ALA A 88 1.67 9.52 -6.53
N ARG A 89 2.48 9.43 -7.61
CA ARG A 89 3.31 10.54 -8.05
C ARG A 89 2.50 11.75 -8.50
N PHE A 90 1.31 11.55 -9.07
CA PHE A 90 0.41 12.64 -9.47
C PHE A 90 -0.47 13.14 -8.32
N ALA A 91 -0.82 12.28 -7.37
CA ALA A 91 -1.77 12.60 -6.30
C ALA A 91 -1.14 13.20 -5.05
N LEU A 92 0.12 12.84 -4.73
CA LEU A 92 0.75 13.27 -3.49
C LEU A 92 1.50 14.58 -3.67
N ALA A 93 1.23 15.53 -2.76
CA ALA A 93 2.06 16.72 -2.61
C ALA A 93 3.46 16.32 -2.12
N ARG A 94 4.48 17.05 -2.55
CA ARG A 94 5.89 16.79 -2.19
C ARG A 94 6.08 16.86 -0.66
N ILE A 95 6.63 15.79 -0.07
CA ILE A 95 6.86 15.64 1.38
C ILE A 95 8.35 15.84 1.69
N ARG A 96 8.69 16.46 2.84
CA ARG A 96 10.09 16.61 3.29
C ARG A 96 10.66 15.26 3.77
N THR A 97 11.97 15.05 3.60
CA THR A 97 12.68 13.83 4.01
C THR A 97 12.52 13.51 5.49
N ASP A 98 12.55 14.53 6.35
CA ASP A 98 12.42 14.36 7.80
C ASP A 98 11.06 13.78 8.18
N GLN A 99 10.00 14.21 7.47
CA GLN A 99 8.63 13.72 7.68
C GLN A 99 8.46 12.26 7.23
N ILE A 100 9.14 11.87 6.15
CA ILE A 100 9.13 10.48 5.67
C ILE A 100 9.88 9.58 6.67
N LEU A 101 11.00 10.05 7.21
CA LEU A 101 11.78 9.32 8.20
C LEU A 101 10.98 9.17 9.51
N GLU A 102 10.37 10.26 9.99
CA GLU A 102 9.52 10.23 11.18
C GLU A 102 8.33 9.28 11.00
N PHE A 103 7.65 9.32 9.85
CA PHE A 103 6.57 8.39 9.53
C PHE A 103 7.03 6.92 9.54
N GLY A 104 8.19 6.64 8.96
CA GLY A 104 8.79 5.31 8.94
C GLY A 104 9.09 4.76 10.34
N TRP A 105 9.78 5.55 11.16
CA TRP A 105 10.21 5.12 12.49
C TRP A 105 9.10 5.14 13.53
N ARG A 106 8.25 6.17 13.52
CA ARG A 106 7.25 6.40 14.56
C ARG A 106 5.94 5.64 14.30
N MET A 107 5.59 5.42 13.02
CA MET A 107 4.32 4.75 12.67
C MET A 107 4.55 3.39 12.01
N LEU A 108 5.32 3.29 10.93
CA LEU A 108 5.41 2.04 10.16
C LEU A 108 6.07 0.89 10.93
N LEU A 109 7.19 1.15 11.63
CA LEU A 109 7.88 0.14 12.41
C LEU A 109 7.00 -0.50 13.50
N PRO A 110 6.40 0.25 14.44
CA PRO A 110 5.57 -0.37 15.48
C PRO A 110 4.35 -1.09 14.88
N LEU A 111 3.77 -0.56 13.81
CA LEU A 111 2.63 -1.18 13.12
C LEU A 111 2.98 -2.54 12.52
N SER A 112 4.17 -2.64 11.90
CA SER A 112 4.66 -3.90 11.32
C SER A 112 4.89 -4.98 12.38
N VAL A 113 5.45 -4.61 13.54
CA VAL A 113 5.65 -5.54 14.66
C VAL A 113 4.30 -6.03 15.19
N LEU A 114 3.34 -5.13 15.36
CA LEU A 114 1.99 -5.46 15.79
C LEU A 114 1.33 -6.45 14.81
N GLN A 115 1.45 -6.20 13.50
CA GLN A 115 0.89 -7.07 12.47
C GLN A 115 1.48 -8.49 12.51
N VAL A 116 2.78 -8.64 12.78
CA VAL A 116 3.41 -9.95 12.93
C VAL A 116 2.87 -10.69 14.15
N VAL A 117 2.71 -9.99 15.28
CA VAL A 117 2.13 -10.59 16.51
C VAL A 117 0.69 -11.02 16.27
N LEU A 118 -0.14 -10.19 15.63
CA LEU A 118 -1.52 -10.55 15.29
C LEU A 118 -1.57 -11.76 14.35
N ALA A 119 -0.73 -11.80 13.32
CA ALA A 119 -0.65 -12.93 12.39
C ALA A 119 -0.30 -14.24 13.12
N LEU A 120 0.58 -14.19 14.13
CA LEU A 120 0.92 -15.34 14.97
C LEU A 120 -0.26 -15.79 15.82
N VAL A 121 -0.98 -14.87 16.46
CA VAL A 121 -2.18 -15.17 17.25
C VAL A 121 -3.27 -15.80 16.39
N TYR A 122 -3.53 -15.25 15.20
CA TYR A 122 -4.51 -15.82 14.27
C TYR A 122 -4.14 -17.23 13.83
N ARG A 123 -2.86 -17.48 13.55
CA ARG A 123 -2.39 -18.82 13.18
C ARG A 123 -2.51 -19.83 14.32
N LEU A 124 -2.39 -19.42 15.58
CA LEU A 124 -2.42 -20.36 16.71
C LEU A 124 -3.85 -20.66 17.19
N TYR A 125 -4.75 -19.67 17.17
CA TYR A 125 -6.07 -19.79 17.78
C TYR A 125 -7.24 -19.89 16.78
N LEU A 126 -7.10 -19.33 15.58
CA LEU A 126 -8.21 -19.23 14.62
C LEU A 126 -8.01 -20.07 13.35
N PHE A 127 -6.83 -20.67 13.19
CA PHE A 127 -6.49 -21.43 11.99
C PHE A 127 -6.73 -22.93 12.22
N ASN A 128 -7.73 -23.48 11.53
CA ASN A 128 -8.03 -24.90 11.56
C ASN A 128 -7.37 -25.62 10.36
N PRO A 129 -6.30 -26.40 10.56
CA PRO A 129 -5.58 -27.07 9.47
C PRO A 129 -6.41 -28.14 8.75
N GLU A 130 -7.41 -28.74 9.42
CA GLU A 130 -8.29 -29.75 8.83
C GLU A 130 -9.24 -29.18 7.77
N GLY A 131 -9.59 -27.89 7.87
CA GLY A 131 -10.40 -27.17 6.87
C GLY A 131 -9.64 -26.81 5.59
N MET A 132 -8.32 -27.00 5.57
CA MET A 132 -7.45 -26.76 4.41
C MET A 132 -7.32 -28.01 3.52
N ALA A 133 -7.43 -29.21 4.10
CA ALA A 133 -7.23 -30.48 3.41
C ALA A 133 -8.55 -31.17 2.98
N ALA A 134 -9.68 -30.85 3.60
CA ALA A 134 -10.91 -31.63 3.41
C ALA A 134 -11.69 -31.35 2.11
N LYS A 135 -11.45 -30.23 1.42
CA LYS A 135 -12.14 -29.88 0.16
C LYS A 135 -11.26 -29.06 -0.78
N ASP A 136 -10.50 -29.75 -1.63
CA ASP A 136 -10.04 -29.24 -2.94
C ASP A 136 -11.25 -29.05 -3.87
N ASP A 137 -12.20 -28.20 -3.47
CA ASP A 137 -13.36 -27.84 -4.28
C ASP A 137 -13.21 -26.39 -4.75
N ALA A 138 -13.77 -26.10 -5.92
CA ALA A 138 -13.58 -24.89 -6.73
C ALA A 138 -14.07 -23.56 -6.09
N THR A 139 -14.08 -23.45 -4.76
CA THR A 139 -14.50 -22.28 -3.98
C THR A 139 -13.37 -21.73 -3.10
N GLY A 140 -12.21 -22.41 -3.04
CA GLY A 140 -11.09 -21.99 -2.19
C GLY A 140 -11.31 -22.37 -0.73
N GLY A 141 -10.25 -22.87 -0.07
CA GLY A 141 -10.36 -23.53 1.24
C GLY A 141 -10.99 -22.67 2.35
N MET A 142 -11.87 -23.29 3.14
CA MET A 142 -12.56 -22.70 4.30
C MET A 142 -11.69 -22.70 5.57
N ALA A 143 -10.37 -22.59 5.43
CA ALA A 143 -9.42 -22.70 6.55
C ALA A 143 -9.45 -21.51 7.52
N TRP A 144 -10.09 -20.41 7.11
CA TRP A 144 -10.22 -19.15 7.85
C TRP A 144 -11.64 -18.89 8.37
N ASP A 145 -12.48 -19.94 8.42
CA ASP A 145 -13.81 -19.89 9.01
C ASP A 145 -13.69 -19.90 10.54
N ALA A 146 -14.21 -18.85 11.16
CA ALA A 146 -14.39 -18.77 12.61
C ALA A 146 -15.85 -18.44 12.88
N PHE A 147 -16.45 -19.15 13.84
CA PHE A 147 -17.87 -19.01 14.23
C PHE A 147 -18.90 -19.40 13.15
N GLY A 148 -18.51 -20.18 12.13
CA GLY A 148 -19.42 -20.70 11.09
C GLY A 148 -19.75 -19.67 10.00
N ILE A 149 -18.92 -18.63 9.88
CA ILE A 149 -18.99 -17.60 8.85
C ILE A 149 -17.74 -17.71 7.96
N PRO A 150 -17.87 -18.04 6.67
CA PRO A 150 -16.72 -18.15 5.77
C PRO A 150 -16.02 -16.79 5.63
N PHE A 151 -14.68 -16.79 5.64
CA PHE A 151 -13.82 -15.60 5.57
C PHE A 151 -13.95 -14.60 6.73
N PHE A 152 -14.54 -14.98 7.87
CA PHE A 152 -14.69 -14.07 9.02
C PHE A 152 -13.36 -13.47 9.50
N VAL A 153 -12.31 -14.29 9.60
CA VAL A 153 -11.01 -13.84 10.09
C VAL A 153 -10.39 -12.78 9.16
N PRO A 154 -10.28 -12.99 7.83
CA PRO A 154 -9.87 -11.94 6.89
C PRO A 154 -10.70 -10.67 6.97
N VAL A 155 -12.03 -10.77 7.04
CA VAL A 155 -12.92 -9.60 7.08
C VAL A 155 -12.76 -8.81 8.39
N LEU A 156 -12.61 -9.50 9.52
CA LEU A 156 -12.37 -8.85 10.81
C LEU A 156 -11.00 -8.17 10.83
N THR A 157 -9.97 -8.81 10.27
CA THR A 157 -8.64 -8.20 10.21
C THR A 157 -8.61 -6.96 9.33
N THR A 158 -9.26 -6.99 8.17
CA THR A 158 -9.33 -5.81 7.29
C THR A 158 -10.14 -4.69 7.92
N ALA A 159 -11.25 -5.01 8.60
CA ALA A 159 -12.06 -4.04 9.34
C ALA A 159 -11.28 -3.41 10.51
N PHE A 160 -10.55 -4.22 11.28
CA PHE A 160 -9.70 -3.74 12.37
C PHE A 160 -8.63 -2.77 11.85
N TRP A 161 -7.92 -3.15 10.78
CA TRP A 161 -6.89 -2.31 10.19
C TRP A 161 -7.44 -1.04 9.53
N LEU A 162 -8.62 -1.11 8.90
CA LEU A 162 -9.33 0.07 8.40
C LEU A 162 -9.75 1.00 9.54
N GLY A 163 -10.19 0.45 10.68
CA GLY A 163 -10.51 1.22 11.87
C GLY A 163 -9.28 1.93 12.46
N VAL A 164 -8.16 1.22 12.60
CA VAL A 164 -6.88 1.80 13.04
C VAL A 164 -6.41 2.88 12.06
N PHE A 165 -6.52 2.62 10.74
CA PHE A 165 -6.18 3.60 9.72
C PHE A 165 -7.09 4.83 9.78
N PHE A 166 -8.39 4.65 10.02
CA PHE A 166 -9.32 5.77 10.17
C PHE A 166 -9.05 6.58 11.43
N ILE A 167 -8.68 5.93 12.55
CA ILE A 167 -8.22 6.63 13.76
C ILE A 167 -6.97 7.44 13.46
N TYR A 168 -6.00 6.89 12.74
CA TYR A 168 -4.80 7.64 12.34
C TYR A 168 -5.07 8.77 11.33
N LEU A 169 -6.09 8.63 10.47
CA LEU A 169 -6.53 9.69 9.56
C LEU A 169 -7.31 10.79 10.29
N ASN A 170 -8.09 10.40 11.29
CA ASN A 170 -8.90 11.32 12.08
C ASN A 170 -7.98 11.97 13.12
N ASP A 171 -7.19 12.92 12.65
CA ASP A 171 -6.21 13.69 13.39
C ASP A 171 -6.83 14.22 14.70
N GLU A 172 -6.40 13.68 15.83
CA GLU A 172 -7.01 13.88 17.15
C GLU A 172 -6.75 15.30 17.70
N ASP A 173 -5.85 16.07 17.06
CA ASP A 173 -5.51 17.43 17.46
C ASP A 173 -5.36 18.38 16.26
N LYS A 174 -6.49 18.85 15.71
CA LYS A 174 -6.50 19.98 14.76
C LYS A 174 -6.02 21.31 15.39
N SER A 175 -5.99 21.42 16.71
CA SER A 175 -5.74 22.67 17.44
C SER A 175 -4.41 22.75 18.19
N VAL A 176 -3.64 21.65 18.33
CA VAL A 176 -2.50 21.60 19.26
C VAL A 176 -1.13 21.74 18.58
N ASN A 177 -1.04 21.55 17.26
CA ASN A 177 0.25 21.63 16.53
C ASN A 177 0.38 22.93 15.72
N GLN A 178 0.45 24.07 16.41
CA GLN A 178 0.57 25.41 15.82
C GLN A 178 1.95 25.72 15.20
N GLU A 179 2.95 24.83 15.30
CA GLU A 179 4.30 25.05 14.77
C GLU A 179 4.55 24.45 13.38
N ARG A 180 3.53 23.95 12.69
CA ARG A 180 3.70 23.36 11.35
C ARG A 180 3.71 24.43 10.26
N MET A 181 4.79 24.43 9.47
CA MET A 181 5.13 25.39 8.39
C MET A 181 4.08 25.56 7.26
N PHE A 182 2.99 24.79 7.21
CA PHE A 182 1.98 24.85 6.13
C PHE A 182 0.58 25.27 6.57
N HIS A 183 0.41 25.79 7.79
CA HIS A 183 -0.88 26.37 8.19
C HIS A 183 -0.89 27.89 8.02
N VAL A 184 -1.69 28.39 7.09
CA VAL A 184 -2.03 29.82 7.01
C VAL A 184 -3.39 29.97 7.68
N HIS A 185 -3.40 30.51 8.89
CA HIS A 185 -4.63 30.99 9.51
C HIS A 185 -4.76 32.49 9.23
N THR A 186 -5.98 32.93 8.97
CA THR A 186 -6.35 34.32 9.18
C THR A 186 -6.84 34.43 10.62
N ASP A 187 -6.08 35.08 11.50
CA ASP A 187 -6.42 35.26 12.93
C ASP A 187 -7.79 35.94 13.16
N LYS A 188 -8.32 36.61 12.13
CA LYS A 188 -9.65 37.20 12.12
C LYS A 188 -10.36 36.86 10.81
N PRO A 189 -11.64 36.45 10.83
CA PRO A 189 -12.40 36.24 9.61
C PRO A 189 -12.45 37.54 8.81
N ALA A 190 -12.20 37.45 7.50
CA ALA A 190 -12.25 38.60 6.60
C ALA A 190 -13.64 39.27 6.70
N GLY A 191 -13.67 40.51 7.19
CA GLY A 191 -14.90 41.31 7.35
C GLY A 191 -15.19 41.85 8.75
N THR A 192 -14.36 41.59 9.77
CA THR A 192 -14.60 42.04 11.16
C THR A 192 -13.83 43.30 11.57
N VAL A 193 -13.05 43.90 10.68
CA VAL A 193 -12.32 45.14 10.98
C VAL A 193 -13.15 46.34 10.55
N THR A 194 -13.80 46.99 11.51
CA THR A 194 -14.38 48.33 11.32
C THR A 194 -13.23 49.35 11.35
N PRO A 195 -13.06 50.20 10.32
CA PRO A 195 -12.02 51.22 10.33
C PRO A 195 -12.27 52.22 11.48
N GLY A 196 -11.26 52.45 12.32
CA GLY A 196 -11.28 53.53 13.31
C GLY A 196 -11.53 53.14 14.78
N GLN A 197 -11.42 51.86 15.14
CA GLN A 197 -11.31 51.45 16.54
C GLN A 197 -10.12 50.51 16.73
N GLU A 198 -8.99 51.11 17.13
CA GLU A 198 -7.93 50.43 17.87
C GLU A 198 -8.10 50.73 19.36
#